data_AF-A0A2M7SEM9-F1
#
_entry.id   AF-A0A2M7SEM9-F1
#
_cell.length_a   1.000
_cell.length_b   1.000
_cell.length_c   1.000
_cell.angle_alpha   90.00
_cell.angle_beta   90.00
_cell.angle_gamma   90.00
#
_symmetry.space_group_name_H-M   'P 1'
#
loop_
_entity.id
_entity.type
_entity.pdbx_description
1 polymer ?
#
loop_
_entity_poly.entity_id
_entity_poly.type
_entity_poly.pdbx_seq_one_letter_code
_entity_poly.pdbx_strand_id
1 'polypeptide(L)'
;MKFNDFQMKLRVDLMPTGDELAKMAQSRYKITKSKIEKQFGSYLHKLMNLEFQLYKEKEVDCSSKIIEKAVKKKLLIDTGKFANSFARNYDNIWKFFLSISQSRKSRAGGSFENHVRYLFELLGYPFDTQTILDGKVDYLIPSESAFRRNRSACVVISIKRTLRERWRQVVGELASINAGRIYLLTADEDISQNKVDEMKGHNVNLVIWDEYKKKSFKDSYNVLGFNQFISEDLPSSRKLWERLT
;
A
#
# COMPACT_ATOMS: atom_id res chain seq x y z
N MET A 1 -17.14 30.42 -11.52
CA MET A 1 -16.29 29.33 -10.98
C MET A 1 -15.68 28.59 -12.17
N LYS A 2 -14.36 28.39 -12.19
CA LYS A 2 -13.69 27.65 -13.29
C LYS A 2 -14.01 26.15 -13.17
N PHE A 3 -14.02 25.43 -14.29
CA PHE A 3 -14.35 24.00 -14.31
C PHE A 3 -13.41 23.15 -13.45
N ASN A 4 -12.12 23.48 -13.40
CA ASN A 4 -11.14 22.74 -12.59
C ASN A 4 -11.43 22.82 -11.09
N ASP A 5 -11.75 24.00 -10.57
CA ASP A 5 -12.12 24.15 -9.15
C ASP A 5 -13.43 23.42 -8.84
N PHE A 6 -14.39 23.49 -9.79
CA PHE A 6 -15.68 22.82 -9.69
C PHE A 6 -15.55 21.30 -9.61
N GLN A 7 -14.79 20.69 -10.52
CA GLN A 7 -14.62 19.24 -10.54
C GLN A 7 -13.85 18.73 -9.31
N MET A 8 -12.84 19.49 -8.86
CA MET A 8 -12.08 19.12 -7.66
C MET A 8 -12.97 19.12 -6.42
N LYS A 9 -13.78 20.16 -6.23
CA LYS A 9 -14.70 20.25 -5.08
C LYS A 9 -15.70 19.09 -5.08
N LEU A 10 -16.39 18.85 -6.21
CA LEU A 10 -17.35 17.76 -6.29
C LEU A 10 -16.72 16.38 -6.11
N ARG A 11 -15.48 16.18 -6.55
CA ARG A 11 -14.78 14.91 -6.39
C ARG A 11 -14.48 14.61 -4.92
N VAL A 12 -14.11 15.62 -4.14
CA VAL A 12 -13.92 15.47 -2.68
C VAL A 12 -15.22 15.03 -2.01
N ASP A 13 -16.36 15.61 -2.43
CA ASP A 13 -17.67 15.29 -1.84
C ASP A 13 -18.21 13.91 -2.25
N LEU A 14 -17.94 13.48 -3.50
CA LEU A 14 -18.57 12.29 -4.09
C LEU A 14 -17.71 11.03 -4.02
N MET A 15 -16.38 11.17 -4.01
CA MET A 15 -15.47 10.03 -4.08
C MET A 15 -15.07 9.57 -2.68
N PRO A 16 -15.37 8.32 -2.29
CA PRO A 16 -14.91 7.80 -1.00
C PRO A 16 -13.40 7.89 -0.88
N THR A 17 -12.89 8.06 0.33
CA THR A 17 -11.46 8.03 0.65
C THR A 17 -10.86 6.63 0.40
N GLY A 18 -9.53 6.54 0.37
CA GLY A 18 -8.85 5.23 0.26
C GLY A 18 -9.19 4.31 1.43
N ASP A 19 -9.24 4.86 2.65
CA ASP A 19 -9.55 4.11 3.86
C ASP A 19 -10.99 3.57 3.85
N GLU A 20 -11.96 4.36 3.37
CA GLU A 20 -13.34 3.90 3.21
C GLU A 20 -13.44 2.76 2.19
N LEU A 21 -12.76 2.85 1.04
CA LEU A 21 -12.73 1.79 0.04
C LEU A 21 -12.07 0.52 0.57
N ALA A 22 -10.94 0.66 1.27
CA ALA A 22 -10.27 -0.46 1.91
C ALA A 22 -11.20 -1.14 2.93
N LYS A 23 -11.88 -0.39 3.79
CA LYS A 23 -12.86 -0.92 4.76
C LYS A 23 -14.03 -1.61 4.06
N MET A 24 -14.57 -1.03 2.98
CA MET A 24 -15.62 -1.64 2.18
C MET A 24 -15.18 -2.98 1.57
N ALA A 25 -13.92 -3.11 1.13
CA ALA A 25 -13.38 -4.37 0.63
C ALA A 25 -13.17 -5.39 1.77
N GLN A 26 -12.59 -4.94 2.88
CA GLN A 26 -12.32 -5.76 4.06
C GLN A 26 -13.60 -6.39 4.64
N SER A 27 -14.68 -5.62 4.72
CA SER A 27 -15.96 -6.09 5.28
C SER A 27 -16.66 -7.17 4.43
N ARG A 28 -16.22 -7.38 3.17
CA ARG A 28 -16.77 -8.44 2.30
C ARG A 28 -16.17 -9.82 2.58
N TYR A 29 -15.05 -9.88 3.29
CA TYR A 29 -14.40 -11.14 3.62
C TYR A 29 -14.47 -11.43 5.12
N LYS A 30 -15.04 -12.58 5.47
CA LYS A 30 -14.94 -13.14 6.83
C LYS A 30 -13.65 -13.96 6.94
N ILE A 31 -12.56 -13.30 7.34
CA ILE A 31 -11.24 -13.91 7.43
C ILE A 31 -10.95 -14.27 8.89
N THR A 32 -10.49 -15.50 9.13
CA THR A 32 -10.06 -15.95 10.46
C THR A 32 -8.54 -15.96 10.56
N LYS A 33 -8.00 -15.78 11.76
CA LYS A 33 -6.55 -15.78 12.02
C LYS A 33 -5.83 -16.98 11.41
N SER A 34 -6.33 -18.20 11.63
CA SER A 34 -5.74 -19.43 11.09
C SER A 34 -5.68 -19.46 9.55
N LYS A 35 -6.65 -18.82 8.87
CA LYS A 35 -6.62 -18.68 7.41
C LYS A 35 -5.58 -17.66 6.95
N ILE A 36 -5.41 -16.55 7.68
CA ILE A 36 -4.40 -15.54 7.38
C ILE A 36 -3.00 -16.13 7.51
N GLU A 37 -2.73 -16.88 8.58
CA GLU A 37 -1.42 -17.49 8.83
C GLU A 37 -0.94 -18.37 7.68
N LYS A 38 -1.86 -19.01 6.96
CA LYS A 38 -1.54 -19.94 5.84
C LYS A 38 -1.63 -19.30 4.46
N GLN A 39 -2.37 -18.20 4.32
CA GLN A 39 -2.80 -17.67 3.01
C GLN A 39 -2.73 -16.14 2.96
N PHE A 40 -1.82 -15.52 3.72
CA PHE A 40 -1.68 -14.08 3.84
C PHE A 40 -1.61 -13.40 2.46
N GLY A 41 -0.70 -13.85 1.60
CA GLY A 41 -0.53 -13.29 0.25
C GLY A 41 -1.81 -13.36 -0.60
N SER A 42 -2.54 -14.47 -0.50
CA SER A 42 -3.81 -14.67 -1.23
C SER A 42 -4.90 -13.70 -0.76
N TYR A 43 -5.05 -13.51 0.56
CA TYR A 43 -6.03 -12.56 1.07
C TYR A 43 -5.66 -11.12 0.74
N LEU A 44 -4.37 -10.78 0.82
CA LEU A 44 -3.90 -9.45 0.44
C LEU A 44 -4.24 -9.13 -1.03
N HIS A 45 -3.96 -10.05 -1.96
CA HIS A 45 -4.37 -9.91 -3.35
C HIS A 45 -5.89 -9.76 -3.53
N LYS A 46 -6.68 -10.61 -2.87
CA LYS A 46 -8.15 -10.56 -2.95
C LYS A 46 -8.70 -9.21 -2.49
N LEU A 47 -8.19 -8.71 -1.37
CA LEU A 47 -8.59 -7.42 -0.81
C LEU A 47 -8.24 -6.27 -1.75
N MET A 48 -7.00 -6.20 -2.23
CA MET A 48 -6.55 -5.16 -3.17
C MET A 48 -7.35 -5.19 -4.48
N ASN A 49 -7.63 -6.37 -5.02
CA ASN A 49 -8.41 -6.51 -6.25
C ASN A 49 -9.86 -6.06 -6.06
N LEU A 50 -10.47 -6.41 -4.93
CA LEU A 50 -11.82 -5.99 -4.60
C LEU A 50 -11.91 -4.47 -4.37
N GLU A 51 -10.96 -3.89 -3.64
CA GLU A 51 -10.87 -2.43 -3.45
C GLU A 51 -10.76 -1.73 -4.82
N PHE A 52 -9.93 -2.24 -5.72
CA PHE A 52 -9.79 -1.68 -7.06
C PHE A 52 -11.08 -1.77 -7.89
N GLN A 53 -11.85 -2.87 -7.77
CA GLN A 53 -13.16 -2.99 -8.40
C GLN A 53 -14.14 -1.94 -7.87
N LEU A 54 -14.27 -1.83 -6.54
CA LEU A 54 -15.10 -0.83 -5.88
C LEU A 54 -14.71 0.60 -6.27
N TYR A 55 -13.41 0.88 -6.34
CA TYR A 55 -12.88 2.16 -6.80
C TYR A 55 -13.38 2.49 -8.22
N LYS A 56 -13.28 1.56 -9.17
CA LYS A 56 -13.70 1.78 -10.57
C LYS A 56 -15.19 2.12 -10.65
N GLU A 57 -16.04 1.41 -9.91
CA GLU A 57 -17.47 1.68 -9.85
C GLU A 57 -17.75 3.11 -9.35
N LYS A 58 -17.12 3.50 -8.24
CA LYS A 58 -17.28 4.84 -7.65
C LYS A 58 -16.70 5.94 -8.53
N GLU A 59 -15.60 5.68 -9.22
CA GLU A 59 -14.97 6.62 -10.14
C GLU A 59 -15.88 6.94 -11.33
N VAL A 60 -16.51 5.91 -11.92
CA VAL A 60 -17.45 6.09 -13.04
C VAL A 60 -18.67 6.91 -12.58
N ASP A 61 -19.29 6.55 -11.46
CA ASP A 61 -20.43 7.27 -10.90
C ASP A 61 -20.09 8.74 -10.59
N CYS A 62 -18.99 8.97 -9.87
CA CYS A 62 -18.50 10.31 -9.55
C CYS A 62 -18.23 11.13 -10.82
N SER A 63 -17.52 10.56 -11.79
CA SER A 63 -17.13 11.28 -13.02
C SER A 63 -18.36 11.65 -13.85
N SER A 64 -19.34 10.75 -13.95
CA SER A 64 -20.58 10.97 -14.68
C SER A 64 -21.39 12.12 -14.07
N LYS A 65 -21.53 12.13 -12.74
CA LYS A 65 -22.19 13.21 -11.99
C LYS A 65 -21.49 14.56 -12.15
N ILE A 66 -20.15 14.58 -12.17
CA ILE A 66 -19.38 15.82 -12.39
C ILE A 66 -19.66 16.37 -13.79
N ILE A 67 -19.56 15.53 -14.82
CA ILE A 67 -19.78 15.94 -16.21
C ILE A 67 -21.21 16.46 -16.38
N GLU A 68 -22.21 15.72 -15.89
CA GLU A 68 -23.62 16.10 -15.99
C GLU A 68 -23.88 17.48 -15.35
N LYS A 69 -23.39 17.68 -14.11
CA LYS A 69 -23.54 18.98 -13.42
C LYS A 69 -22.75 20.09 -14.12
N ALA A 70 -21.59 19.81 -14.71
CA ALA A 70 -20.81 20.78 -15.46
C ALA A 70 -21.52 21.22 -16.76
N VAL A 71 -22.13 20.29 -17.49
CA VAL A 71 -22.94 20.59 -18.69
C VAL A 71 -24.16 21.41 -18.31
N LYS A 72 -24.91 21.03 -17.26
CA LYS A 72 -26.05 21.81 -16.75
C LYS A 72 -25.67 23.25 -16.38
N LYS A 73 -24.45 23.46 -15.88
CA LYS A 73 -23.89 24.78 -15.53
C LYS A 73 -23.18 25.48 -16.69
N LYS A 74 -23.21 24.92 -17.90
CA LYS A 74 -22.51 25.42 -19.10
C LYS A 74 -21.00 25.64 -18.89
N LEU A 75 -20.37 24.81 -18.05
CA LEU A 75 -18.94 24.88 -17.74
C LEU A 75 -18.05 24.10 -18.72
N LEU A 76 -18.64 23.20 -19.51
CA LEU A 76 -17.93 22.38 -20.51
C LEU A 76 -18.56 22.49 -21.91
N ILE A 77 -19.88 22.60 -21.97
CA ILE A 77 -20.65 22.68 -23.21
C ILE A 77 -21.60 23.86 -23.07
N ASP A 78 -21.36 24.92 -23.83
CA ASP A 78 -22.06 26.20 -23.76
C ASP A 78 -22.98 26.44 -24.97
N THR A 79 -22.59 25.95 -26.15
CA THR A 79 -23.35 26.04 -27.39
C THR A 79 -23.99 24.69 -27.76
N GLY A 80 -25.14 24.73 -28.44
CA GLY A 80 -25.80 23.52 -28.96
C GLY A 80 -24.98 22.71 -29.97
N LYS A 81 -23.78 23.17 -30.35
CA LYS A 81 -22.81 22.43 -31.17
C LYS A 81 -21.78 21.76 -30.26
N PHE A 82 -22.02 20.49 -29.95
CA PHE A 82 -21.16 19.68 -29.08
C PHE A 82 -19.68 19.72 -29.48
N ALA A 83 -19.37 19.43 -30.75
CA ALA A 83 -17.99 19.32 -31.24
C ALA A 83 -17.18 20.61 -31.02
N ASN A 84 -17.76 21.77 -31.35
CA ASN A 84 -17.09 23.07 -31.20
C ASN A 84 -16.86 23.41 -29.72
N SER A 85 -17.86 23.15 -28.87
CA SER A 85 -17.76 23.42 -27.43
C SER A 85 -16.72 22.51 -26.78
N PHE A 86 -16.68 21.23 -27.18
CA PHE A 86 -15.70 20.25 -26.72
C PHE A 86 -14.28 20.67 -27.12
N ALA A 87 -14.05 21.03 -28.39
CA ALA A 87 -12.74 21.46 -28.88
C ALA A 87 -12.24 22.72 -28.14
N ARG A 88 -13.11 23.71 -27.90
CA ARG A 88 -12.77 24.92 -27.12
C ARG A 88 -12.42 24.62 -25.67
N ASN A 89 -13.04 23.59 -25.09
CA ASN A 89 -12.85 23.18 -23.71
C ASN A 89 -11.87 22.00 -23.56
N TYR A 90 -11.09 21.70 -24.60
CA TYR A 90 -10.18 20.54 -24.60
C TYR A 90 -9.26 20.51 -23.38
N ASP A 91 -8.65 21.63 -23.01
CA ASP A 91 -7.75 21.73 -21.85
C ASP A 91 -8.46 21.38 -20.52
N ASN A 92 -9.71 21.83 -20.35
CA ASN A 92 -10.52 21.50 -19.18
C ASN A 92 -10.82 20.00 -19.09
N ILE A 93 -11.19 19.39 -20.22
CA ILE A 93 -11.48 17.95 -20.32
C ILE A 93 -10.21 17.13 -20.06
N TRP A 94 -9.09 17.53 -20.66
CA TRP A 94 -7.79 16.90 -20.45
C TRP A 94 -7.37 16.97 -18.97
N LYS A 95 -7.48 18.15 -18.33
CA LYS A 95 -7.18 18.32 -16.89
C LYS A 95 -8.06 17.45 -16.00
N PHE A 96 -9.32 17.26 -16.36
CA PHE A 96 -10.22 16.36 -15.63
C PHE A 96 -9.77 14.90 -15.67
N PHE A 97 -9.43 14.37 -16.85
CA PHE A 97 -8.91 13.00 -16.98
C PHE A 97 -7.52 12.85 -16.36
N LEU A 98 -6.66 13.87 -16.47
CA LEU A 98 -5.38 13.88 -15.79
C LEU A 98 -5.56 13.79 -14.27
N SER A 99 -6.48 14.57 -13.70
CA SER A 99 -6.82 14.52 -12.27
C SER A 99 -7.32 13.15 -11.83
N ILE A 100 -8.12 12.46 -12.65
CA ILE A 100 -8.52 11.05 -12.42
C ILE A 100 -7.29 10.13 -12.37
N SER A 101 -6.41 10.22 -13.36
CA SER A 101 -5.20 9.39 -13.42
C SER A 101 -4.27 9.60 -12.21
N GLN A 102 -4.10 10.85 -11.77
CA GLN A 102 -3.28 11.15 -10.57
C GLN A 102 -3.94 10.63 -9.29
N SER A 103 -5.27 10.73 -9.16
CA SER A 103 -6.02 10.14 -8.04
C SER A 103 -5.79 8.63 -7.95
N ARG A 104 -5.84 7.90 -9.08
CA ARG A 104 -5.55 6.45 -9.12
C ARG A 104 -4.16 6.14 -8.56
N LYS A 105 -3.14 6.87 -9.02
CA LYS A 105 -1.75 6.68 -8.59
C LYS A 105 -1.57 6.93 -7.09
N SER A 106 -2.17 8.00 -6.57
CA SER A 106 -2.10 8.33 -5.15
C SER A 106 -2.76 7.27 -4.27
N ARG A 107 -3.92 6.74 -4.68
CA ARG A 107 -4.69 5.76 -3.90
C ARG A 107 -4.06 4.37 -3.91
N ALA A 108 -3.42 4.00 -5.02
CA ALA A 108 -2.73 2.73 -5.17
C ALA A 108 -1.69 2.49 -4.06
N GLY A 109 -0.91 3.50 -3.65
CA GLY A 109 0.08 3.35 -2.57
C GLY A 109 -0.56 2.93 -1.24
N GLY A 110 -1.54 3.72 -0.78
CA GLY A 110 -2.22 3.48 0.50
C GLY A 110 -3.02 2.18 0.57
N SER A 111 -3.54 1.70 -0.56
CA SER A 111 -4.27 0.41 -0.64
C SER A 111 -3.46 -0.77 -0.08
N PHE A 112 -2.20 -0.89 -0.48
CA PHE A 112 -1.33 -1.99 -0.04
C PHE A 112 -1.06 -1.90 1.47
N GLU A 113 -0.68 -0.72 1.95
CA GLU A 113 -0.43 -0.46 3.38
C GLU A 113 -1.67 -0.72 4.24
N ASN A 114 -2.85 -0.26 3.78
CA ASN A 114 -4.12 -0.45 4.47
C ASN A 114 -4.51 -1.91 4.63
N HIS A 115 -4.29 -2.73 3.60
CA HIS A 115 -4.63 -4.14 3.67
C HIS A 115 -3.60 -4.98 4.44
N VAL A 116 -2.31 -4.65 4.37
CA VAL A 116 -1.30 -5.29 5.24
C VAL A 116 -1.62 -4.98 6.71
N ARG A 117 -1.91 -3.72 7.04
CA ARG A 117 -2.32 -3.29 8.38
C ARG A 117 -3.50 -4.11 8.91
N TYR A 118 -4.58 -4.16 8.13
CA TYR A 118 -5.79 -4.90 8.49
C TYR A 118 -5.51 -6.38 8.77
N LEU A 119 -4.70 -7.03 7.94
CA LEU A 119 -4.35 -8.44 8.14
C LEU A 119 -3.46 -8.64 9.38
N PHE A 120 -2.55 -7.71 9.67
CA PHE A 120 -1.71 -7.73 10.88
C PHE A 120 -2.53 -7.54 12.15
N GLU A 121 -3.48 -6.61 12.14
CA GLU A 121 -4.43 -6.39 13.24
C GLU A 121 -5.23 -7.67 13.53
N LEU A 122 -5.70 -8.37 12.50
CA LEU A 122 -6.41 -9.65 12.66
C LEU A 122 -5.52 -10.80 13.17
N LEU A 123 -4.21 -10.76 12.90
CA LEU A 123 -3.25 -11.70 13.45
C LEU A 123 -2.98 -11.44 14.94
N GLY A 124 -3.16 -10.19 15.40
CA GLY A 124 -3.03 -9.80 16.80
C GLY A 124 -1.58 -9.87 17.31
N TYR A 125 -0.60 -9.56 16.47
CA TYR A 125 0.77 -9.36 16.92
C TYR A 125 0.89 -8.03 17.70
N PRO A 126 1.70 -7.96 18.76
CA PRO A 126 2.02 -6.68 19.39
C PRO A 126 2.91 -5.87 18.45
N PHE A 127 2.54 -4.64 18.15
CA PHE A 127 3.36 -3.72 17.38
C PHE A 127 3.05 -2.27 17.74
N ASP A 128 4.08 -1.41 17.66
CA ASP A 128 3.91 0.02 17.51
C ASP A 128 3.97 0.40 16.02
N THR A 129 3.22 1.43 15.62
CA THR A 129 3.17 1.89 14.22
C THR A 129 3.77 3.28 14.05
N GLN A 130 4.30 3.55 12.85
CA GLN A 130 4.82 4.87 12.46
C GLN A 130 5.88 5.45 13.42
N THR A 131 6.67 4.59 14.05
CA THR A 131 7.71 4.99 15.00
C THR A 131 8.85 5.69 14.28
N ILE A 132 9.34 6.78 14.87
CA ILE A 132 10.55 7.48 14.43
C ILE A 132 11.69 7.04 15.35
N LEU A 133 12.60 6.23 14.80
CA LEU A 133 13.84 5.83 15.47
C LEU A 133 15.01 6.62 14.83
N ASP A 134 16.04 5.92 14.37
CA ASP A 134 17.09 6.47 13.51
C ASP A 134 16.61 6.59 12.03
N GLY A 135 15.37 6.16 11.76
CA GLY A 135 14.63 6.26 10.51
C GLY A 135 13.13 6.01 10.75
N LYS A 136 12.28 6.29 9.75
CA LYS A 136 10.83 6.02 9.87
C LYS A 136 10.55 4.55 9.57
N VAL A 137 9.89 3.88 10.51
CA VAL A 137 9.43 2.49 10.32
C VAL A 137 7.91 2.42 10.36
N ASP A 138 7.35 1.47 9.61
CA ASP A 138 5.90 1.30 9.56
C ASP A 138 5.42 0.47 10.75
N TYR A 139 6.16 -0.59 11.12
CA TYR A 139 5.88 -1.41 12.31
C TYR A 139 7.15 -1.76 13.08
N LEU A 140 7.01 -1.75 14.39
CA LEU A 140 8.03 -2.17 15.33
C LEU A 140 7.44 -3.20 16.30
N ILE A 141 8.00 -4.41 16.28
CA ILE A 141 7.51 -5.54 17.08
C ILE A 141 8.53 -5.87 18.18
N PRO A 142 8.10 -5.96 19.45
CA PRO A 142 6.72 -5.87 19.92
C PRO A 142 6.29 -4.43 20.25
N SER A 143 7.25 -3.55 20.56
CA SER A 143 7.02 -2.15 20.94
C SER A 143 8.33 -1.35 20.94
N GLU A 144 8.22 -0.03 20.95
CA GLU A 144 9.34 0.90 21.09
C GLU A 144 10.06 0.74 22.44
N SER A 145 9.32 0.49 23.51
CA SER A 145 9.91 0.28 24.84
C SER A 145 10.75 -1.00 24.90
N ALA A 146 10.33 -2.06 24.21
CA ALA A 146 11.12 -3.28 24.07
C ALA A 146 12.35 -3.04 23.17
N PHE A 147 12.19 -2.27 22.09
CA PHE A 147 13.28 -1.91 21.20
C PHE A 147 14.39 -1.12 21.89
N ARG A 148 14.04 -0.15 22.72
CA ARG A 148 15.00 0.64 23.54
C ARG A 148 15.77 -0.24 24.54
N ARG A 149 15.15 -1.33 25.02
CA ARG A 149 15.79 -2.28 25.95
C ARG A 149 16.71 -3.28 25.24
N ASN A 150 16.26 -3.86 24.13
CA ASN A 150 17.05 -4.80 23.35
C ASN A 150 16.62 -4.81 21.87
N ARG A 151 17.37 -4.07 21.04
CA ARG A 151 17.15 -3.98 19.58
C ARG A 151 17.25 -5.35 18.88
N SER A 152 18.13 -6.23 19.36
CA SER A 152 18.41 -7.53 18.69
C SER A 152 17.28 -8.55 18.83
N ALA A 153 16.40 -8.38 19.82
CA ALA A 153 15.22 -9.22 20.02
C ALA A 153 13.96 -8.71 19.27
N CYS A 154 14.04 -7.52 18.67
CA CYS A 154 12.91 -6.85 18.04
C CYS A 154 12.92 -7.02 16.52
N VAL A 155 11.75 -6.84 15.91
CA VAL A 155 11.55 -6.90 14.47
C VAL A 155 11.07 -5.56 13.95
N VAL A 156 11.73 -5.07 12.90
CA VAL A 156 11.36 -3.87 12.16
C VAL A 156 10.77 -4.27 10.83
N ILE A 157 9.64 -3.66 10.47
CA ILE A 157 8.96 -3.89 9.20
C ILE A 157 8.68 -2.54 8.55
N SER A 158 9.10 -2.40 7.30
CA SER A 158 8.65 -1.32 6.43
C SER A 158 7.89 -1.86 5.23
N ILE A 159 6.93 -1.07 4.75
CA ILE A 159 6.06 -1.40 3.64
C ILE A 159 6.30 -0.40 2.52
N LYS A 160 6.54 -0.91 1.31
CA LYS A 160 6.56 -0.11 0.08
C LYS A 160 5.85 -0.87 -1.02
N ARG A 161 4.79 -0.31 -1.58
CA ARG A 161 4.09 -0.97 -2.71
C ARG A 161 5.01 -1.21 -3.90
N THR A 162 5.83 -0.22 -4.26
CA THR A 162 6.82 -0.29 -5.36
C THR A 162 8.15 0.30 -4.90
N LEU A 163 9.25 -0.36 -5.21
CA LEU A 163 10.60 -0.02 -4.75
C LEU A 163 11.25 1.09 -5.60
N ARG A 164 10.93 1.12 -6.90
CA ARG A 164 11.41 2.12 -7.89
C ARG A 164 12.88 2.52 -7.69
N GLU A 165 13.23 3.81 -7.76
CA GLU A 165 14.59 4.33 -7.57
C GLU A 165 14.95 4.66 -6.11
N ARG A 166 13.95 4.85 -5.23
CA ARG A 166 14.16 5.32 -3.85
C ARG A 166 14.39 4.22 -2.80
N TRP A 167 14.38 2.95 -3.22
CA TRP A 167 14.54 1.84 -2.29
C TRP A 167 15.88 1.87 -1.54
N ARG A 168 16.96 2.38 -2.15
CA ARG A 168 18.28 2.48 -1.49
C ARG A 168 18.24 3.38 -0.26
N GLN A 169 17.54 4.51 -0.34
CA GLN A 169 17.35 5.41 0.79
C GLN A 169 16.62 4.67 1.92
N VAL A 170 15.52 3.99 1.59
CA VAL A 170 14.72 3.23 2.57
C VAL A 170 15.56 2.13 3.21
N VAL A 171 16.34 1.38 2.42
CA VAL A 171 17.22 0.33 2.94
C VAL A 171 18.31 0.89 3.84
N GLY A 172 18.91 2.02 3.48
CA GLY A 172 19.91 2.70 4.32
C GLY A 172 19.33 3.16 5.65
N GLU A 173 18.15 3.80 5.63
CA GLU A 173 17.42 4.20 6.84
C GLU A 173 17.12 2.98 7.71
N LEU A 174 16.59 1.90 7.14
CA LEU A 174 16.28 0.68 7.87
C LEU A 174 17.52 0.01 8.47
N ALA A 175 18.62 -0.05 7.71
CA ALA A 175 19.88 -0.63 8.18
C ALA A 175 20.44 0.12 9.38
N SER A 176 20.33 1.45 9.39
CA SER A 176 20.82 2.29 10.50
C SER A 176 20.15 2.00 11.85
N ILE A 177 18.94 1.43 11.82
CA ILE A 177 18.17 1.10 13.03
C ILE A 177 18.85 -0.01 13.83
N ASN A 178 19.62 -0.88 13.18
CA ASN A 178 20.34 -1.99 13.82
C ASN A 178 19.41 -2.91 14.64
N ALA A 179 18.23 -3.20 14.11
CA ALA A 179 17.31 -4.20 14.68
C ALA A 179 17.82 -5.63 14.40
N GLY A 180 17.43 -6.58 15.24
CA GLY A 180 17.82 -7.98 15.07
C GLY A 180 17.34 -8.57 13.74
N ARG A 181 16.13 -8.18 13.32
CA ARG A 181 15.62 -8.52 11.99
C ARG A 181 14.87 -7.35 11.39
N ILE A 182 15.14 -7.11 10.11
CA ILE A 182 14.57 -6.01 9.33
C ILE A 182 13.90 -6.63 8.11
N TYR A 183 12.64 -6.24 7.87
CA TYR A 183 11.84 -6.69 6.74
C TYR A 183 11.34 -5.51 5.92
N LEU A 184 11.41 -5.65 4.60
CA LEU A 184 10.81 -4.75 3.63
C LEU A 184 9.75 -5.51 2.84
N LEU A 185 8.47 -5.18 3.05
CA LEU A 185 7.35 -5.80 2.36
C LEU A 185 7.04 -5.01 1.10
N THR A 186 6.89 -5.71 -0.03
CA THR A 186 6.58 -5.07 -1.30
C THR A 186 5.63 -5.88 -2.17
N ALA A 187 4.86 -5.15 -2.99
CA ALA A 187 4.05 -5.71 -4.06
C ALA A 187 4.71 -5.54 -5.44
N ASP A 188 5.97 -5.06 -5.47
CA ASP A 188 6.73 -4.86 -6.70
C ASP A 188 7.09 -6.20 -7.36
N GLU A 189 6.92 -6.24 -8.67
CA GLU A 189 7.22 -7.43 -9.48
C GLU A 189 8.55 -7.26 -10.23
N ASP A 190 9.07 -6.02 -10.32
CA ASP A 190 10.33 -5.69 -10.99
C ASP A 190 11.48 -5.62 -9.98
N ILE A 191 11.88 -6.79 -9.51
CA ILE A 191 12.99 -6.97 -8.57
C ILE A 191 14.11 -7.73 -9.27
N SER A 192 15.31 -7.14 -9.29
CA SER A 192 16.51 -7.78 -9.84
C SER A 192 17.35 -8.41 -8.72
N GLN A 193 18.18 -9.39 -9.07
CA GLN A 193 19.09 -10.04 -8.13
C GLN A 193 20.05 -9.03 -7.47
N ASN A 194 20.56 -8.06 -8.23
CA ASN A 194 21.43 -7.01 -7.68
C ASN A 194 20.74 -6.21 -6.55
N LYS A 195 19.45 -5.85 -6.71
CA LYS A 195 18.69 -5.17 -5.64
C LYS A 195 18.63 -6.04 -4.37
N VAL A 196 18.38 -7.34 -4.54
CA VAL A 196 18.30 -8.32 -3.45
C VAL A 196 19.65 -8.49 -2.74
N ASP A 197 20.75 -8.53 -3.49
CA ASP A 197 22.10 -8.69 -2.93
C ASP A 197 22.55 -7.44 -2.16
N GLU A 198 22.22 -6.24 -2.67
CA GLU A 198 22.43 -4.99 -1.95
C GLU A 198 21.62 -4.96 -0.63
N MET A 199 20.32 -5.35 -0.65
CA MET A 199 19.50 -5.44 0.56
C MET A 199 20.07 -6.42 1.59
N LYS A 200 20.58 -7.57 1.12
CA LYS A 200 21.25 -8.57 1.95
C LYS A 200 22.47 -7.99 2.65
N GLY A 201 23.29 -7.22 1.94
CA GLY A 201 24.45 -6.52 2.50
C GLY A 201 24.11 -5.55 3.64
N HIS A 202 22.85 -5.08 3.67
CA HIS A 202 22.30 -4.18 4.69
C HIS A 202 21.47 -4.89 5.77
N ASN A 203 21.50 -6.22 5.85
CA ASN A 203 20.67 -7.01 6.76
C ASN A 203 19.15 -6.77 6.58
N VAL A 204 18.73 -6.42 5.36
CA VAL A 204 17.30 -6.23 5.02
C VAL A 204 16.79 -7.47 4.31
N ASN A 205 15.76 -8.09 4.88
CA ASN A 205 15.04 -9.20 4.29
C ASN A 205 13.87 -8.66 3.46
N LEU A 206 13.76 -9.11 2.21
CA LEU A 206 12.69 -8.70 1.32
C LEU A 206 11.51 -9.69 1.41
N VAL A 207 10.29 -9.19 1.55
CA VAL A 207 9.08 -10.02 1.57
C VAL A 207 8.22 -9.67 0.35
N ILE A 208 7.93 -10.68 -0.47
CA ILE A 208 7.26 -10.55 -1.78
C ILE A 208 6.15 -11.58 -1.95
N TRP A 209 5.43 -11.51 -3.08
CA TRP A 209 4.45 -12.53 -3.44
C TRP A 209 5.09 -13.92 -3.55
N ASP A 210 4.39 -14.93 -3.03
CA ASP A 210 4.91 -16.30 -2.91
C ASP A 210 5.29 -16.88 -4.28
N GLU A 211 4.53 -16.54 -5.33
CA GLU A 211 4.81 -16.93 -6.71
C GLU A 211 6.11 -16.33 -7.26
N TYR A 212 6.42 -15.07 -6.94
CA TYR A 212 7.66 -14.43 -7.38
C TYR A 212 8.86 -14.97 -6.61
N LYS A 213 8.72 -15.21 -5.30
CA LYS A 213 9.73 -15.92 -4.52
C LYS A 213 10.05 -17.28 -5.14
N LYS A 214 9.02 -18.08 -5.46
CA LYS A 214 9.20 -19.41 -6.07
C LYS A 214 9.81 -19.35 -7.46
N LYS A 215 9.42 -18.38 -8.28
CA LYS A 215 9.84 -18.27 -9.68
C LYS A 215 11.26 -17.72 -9.84
N SER A 216 11.61 -16.68 -9.09
CA SER A 216 12.80 -15.86 -9.37
C SER A 216 13.84 -15.85 -8.26
N PHE A 217 13.47 -16.19 -7.02
CA PHE A 217 14.34 -16.05 -5.84
C PHE A 217 14.34 -17.27 -4.93
N LYS A 218 14.09 -18.48 -5.49
CA LYS A 218 13.90 -19.70 -4.70
C LYS A 218 15.03 -19.95 -3.70
N ASP A 219 16.27 -19.75 -4.13
CA ASP A 219 17.48 -20.04 -3.34
C ASP A 219 17.98 -18.83 -2.52
N SER A 220 17.37 -17.64 -2.69
CA SER A 220 17.76 -16.43 -1.96
C SER A 220 17.18 -16.44 -0.54
N TYR A 221 17.98 -16.75 0.47
CA TYR A 221 17.50 -16.84 1.86
C TYR A 221 16.95 -15.51 2.41
N ASN A 222 17.45 -14.36 1.95
CA ASN A 222 17.01 -13.03 2.39
C ASN A 222 15.75 -12.54 1.65
N VAL A 223 15.15 -13.40 0.82
CA VAL A 223 13.85 -13.14 0.17
C VAL A 223 12.85 -14.16 0.68
N LEU A 224 11.72 -13.68 1.18
CA LEU A 224 10.64 -14.50 1.72
C LEU A 224 9.36 -14.31 0.92
N GLY A 225 8.58 -15.38 0.80
CA GLY A 225 7.17 -15.24 0.41
C GLY A 225 6.35 -14.72 1.59
N PHE A 226 5.25 -14.00 1.33
CA PHE A 226 4.35 -13.54 2.39
C PHE A 226 3.89 -14.65 3.33
N ASN A 227 3.61 -15.86 2.82
CA ASN A 227 3.15 -16.94 3.69
C ASN A 227 4.27 -17.42 4.62
N GLN A 228 5.48 -17.65 4.07
CA GLN A 228 6.65 -18.04 4.87
C GLN A 228 6.94 -17.00 5.95
N PHE A 229 6.93 -15.72 5.57
CA PHE A 229 7.15 -14.62 6.51
C PHE A 229 6.19 -14.67 7.71
N ILE A 230 4.90 -14.90 7.46
CA ILE A 230 3.86 -14.89 8.49
C ILE A 230 3.83 -16.20 9.30
N SER A 231 4.06 -17.35 8.67
CA SER A 231 3.94 -18.66 9.34
C SER A 231 5.21 -19.10 10.06
N GLU A 232 6.38 -18.60 9.68
CA GLU A 232 7.67 -19.10 10.16
C GLU A 232 8.56 -17.98 10.69
N ASP A 233 8.93 -17.02 9.85
CA ASP A 233 9.94 -16.02 10.19
C ASP A 233 9.49 -15.10 11.31
N LEU A 234 8.32 -14.46 11.17
CA LEU A 234 7.82 -13.54 12.18
C LEU A 234 7.58 -14.26 13.53
N PRO A 235 6.89 -15.43 13.60
CA PRO A 235 6.74 -16.18 14.84
C PRO A 235 8.05 -16.64 15.49
N SER A 236 9.12 -16.87 14.73
CA SER A 236 10.37 -17.39 15.31
C SER A 236 11.08 -16.41 16.26
N SER A 237 10.79 -15.11 16.16
CA SER A 237 11.27 -14.08 17.11
C SER A 237 10.40 -13.96 18.37
N ARG A 238 9.26 -14.66 18.44
CA ARG A 238 8.25 -14.49 19.49
C ARG A 238 8.79 -14.69 20.90
N LYS A 239 9.54 -15.78 21.12
CA LYS A 239 10.14 -16.09 22.42
C LYS A 239 11.13 -15.03 22.90
N LEU A 240 11.77 -14.31 21.97
CA LEU A 240 12.77 -13.30 22.31
C LEU A 240 12.10 -12.02 22.82
N TRP A 241 11.04 -11.58 22.14
CA TRP A 241 10.37 -10.35 22.51
C TRP A 241 9.34 -10.51 23.63
N GLU A 242 8.76 -11.69 23.83
CA GLU A 242 7.86 -11.97 24.97
C GLU A 242 8.58 -11.83 26.32
N ARG A 243 9.93 -11.91 26.33
CA ARG A 243 10.75 -11.63 27.52
C ARG A 243 10.93 -10.14 27.79
N LEU A 244 10.57 -9.29 26.84
CA LEU A 244 10.74 -7.84 26.89
C LEU A 244 9.41 -7.11 27.09
N THR A 245 8.29 -7.74 26.79
CA THR A 245 6.94 -7.20 27.06
C THR A 245 6.50 -7.54 28.47
#